data_AF-A0A439DAL4-F1
#
_entry.id   AF-A0A439DAL4-F1
#
_cell.length_a   1.000
_cell.length_b   1.000
_cell.length_c   1.000
_cell.angle_alpha   90.00
_cell.angle_beta   90.00
_cell.angle_gamma   90.00
#
_symmetry.space_group_name_H-M   'P 1'
#
loop_
_entity.id
_entity.type
_entity.pdbx_description
1 polymer ?
#
loop_
_entity_poly.entity_id
_entity_poly.type
_entity_poly.pdbx_seq_one_letter_code
_entity_poly.pdbx_strand_id
1 'polypeptide(L)'
;MAEPAKFTATDNFEHRYAEPIVLRKALIELGFKDEDIKIRATEAKGLDVQLPREVTKEQKQFIYQKFVDAKYAKRAPPQILDDEDE
;
A
#
# COMPACT_ATOMS: atom_id res chain seq x y z
N MET A 1 -22.89 23.26 12.43
CA MET A 1 -22.51 21.89 12.03
C MET A 1 -21.09 21.95 11.54
N ALA A 2 -20.14 21.30 12.21
CA ALA A 2 -18.76 21.24 11.74
C ALA A 2 -18.76 20.36 10.49
N GLU A 3 -18.42 20.93 9.34
CA GLU A 3 -18.21 20.17 8.10
C GLU A 3 -17.25 19.02 8.41
N PRO A 4 -17.57 17.76 8.03
CA PRO A 4 -16.66 16.66 8.27
C PRO A 4 -15.36 16.99 7.55
N ALA A 5 -14.25 17.01 8.28
CA ALA A 5 -12.93 17.31 7.76
C ALA A 5 -12.75 16.57 6.42
N LYS A 6 -12.68 17.34 5.33
CA LYS A 6 -12.62 16.81 3.96
C LYS A 6 -11.34 15.99 3.85
N PHE A 7 -11.48 14.67 4.00
CA PHE A 7 -10.43 13.75 3.64
C PHE A 7 -10.35 13.79 2.11
N THR A 8 -9.27 14.39 1.61
CA THR A 8 -9.01 14.50 0.18
C THR A 8 -8.01 13.42 -0.16
N ALA A 9 -8.49 12.32 -0.74
CA ALA A 9 -7.62 11.27 -1.24
C ALA A 9 -6.74 11.88 -2.35
N THR A 10 -5.42 11.84 -2.15
CA THR A 10 -4.44 12.24 -3.15
C THR A 10 -4.33 11.14 -4.21
N ASP A 11 -4.37 9.89 -3.75
CA ASP A 11 -4.28 8.71 -4.58
C ASP A 11 -5.28 7.65 -4.11
N ASN A 12 -5.75 6.86 -5.06
CA ASN A 12 -6.66 5.76 -4.82
C ASN A 12 -6.04 4.47 -5.37
N PHE A 13 -6.09 3.42 -4.56
CA PHE A 13 -5.54 2.09 -4.84
C PHE A 13 -6.67 1.06 -4.78
N GLU A 14 -7.34 0.85 -5.92
CA GLU A 14 -8.33 -0.21 -6.06
C GLU A 14 -7.62 -1.53 -6.38
N HIS A 15 -7.41 -2.37 -5.37
CA HIS A 15 -6.80 -3.68 -5.58
C HIS A 15 -7.41 -4.74 -4.68
N ARG A 16 -7.66 -5.93 -5.23
CA ARG A 16 -8.30 -7.05 -4.50
C ARG A 16 -7.52 -7.49 -3.26
N TYR A 17 -6.21 -7.27 -3.26
CA TYR A 17 -5.30 -7.58 -2.15
C TYR A 17 -4.78 -6.32 -1.45
N ALA A 18 -5.41 -5.16 -1.68
CA ALA A 18 -5.04 -3.93 -1.02
C ALA A 18 -5.22 -4.09 0.50
N GLU A 19 -4.12 -4.05 1.24
CA GLU A 19 -4.13 -4.05 2.70
C GLU A 19 -3.52 -2.75 3.23
N PRO A 20 -4.17 -2.06 4.17
CA PRO A 20 -3.71 -0.75 4.64
C PRO A 20 -2.33 -0.83 5.28
N ILE A 21 -2.01 -1.93 5.95
CA ILE A 21 -0.70 -2.15 6.57
C ILE A 21 0.40 -2.29 5.51
N VAL A 22 0.11 -3.02 4.42
CA VAL A 22 1.06 -3.23 3.32
C VAL A 22 1.27 -1.93 2.55
N LEU A 23 0.18 -1.20 2.29
CA LEU A 23 0.23 0.11 1.63
C LEU A 23 1.09 1.08 2.45
N ARG A 24 0.86 1.16 3.75
CA ARG A 24 1.61 2.02 4.66
C ARG A 24 3.10 1.69 4.63
N LYS A 25 3.47 0.41 4.72
CA LYS A 25 4.87 -0.02 4.64
C LYS A 25 5.50 0.34 3.29
N ALA A 26 4.83 0.05 2.18
CA ALA A 26 5.34 0.37 0.86
C ALA A 26 5.54 1.88 0.67
N LEU A 27 4.64 2.71 1.18
CA LEU A 27 4.77 4.17 1.14
C LEU A 27 5.95 4.65 2.01
N ILE A 28 6.17 4.08 3.18
CA ILE A 28 7.34 4.39 4.01
C ILE A 28 8.63 4.01 3.29
N GLU A 29 8.68 2.85 2.63
CA GLU A 29 9.83 2.41 1.80
C GLU A 29 10.11 3.39 0.65
N LEU A 30 9.08 4.04 0.10
CA LEU A 30 9.19 5.08 -0.94
C LEU A 30 9.61 6.45 -0.39
N GLY A 31 9.86 6.56 0.92
CA GLY A 31 10.32 7.77 1.60
C GLY A 31 9.20 8.69 2.09
N PHE A 32 7.95 8.22 2.14
CA PHE A 32 6.87 8.97 2.78
C PHE A 32 6.94 8.80 4.30
N LYS A 33 6.63 9.86 5.05
CA LYS A 33 6.60 9.79 6.51
C LYS A 33 5.29 9.16 6.99
N ASP A 34 5.39 8.34 8.02
CA ASP A 34 4.27 7.64 8.63
C ASP A 34 3.12 8.57 9.09
N GLU A 35 3.48 9.77 9.53
CA GLU A 35 2.57 10.82 10.03
C GLU A 35 1.79 11.51 8.91
N ASP A 36 2.39 11.60 7.72
CA ASP A 36 1.80 12.24 6.54
C ASP A 36 0.93 11.27 5.73
N ILE A 37 1.03 9.96 6.00
CA ILE A 37 0.27 8.90 5.33
C ILE A 37 -1.08 8.71 6.04
N LYS A 38 -2.18 9.08 5.40
CA LYS A 38 -3.52 8.75 5.88
C LYS A 38 -4.22 7.80 4.93
N ILE A 39 -4.49 6.59 5.38
CA ILE A 39 -5.15 5.55 4.59
C ILE A 39 -6.59 5.39 5.08
N ARG A 40 -7.52 5.32 4.13
CA ARG A 40 -8.94 5.07 4.37
C ARG A 40 -9.41 3.93 3.47
N ALA A 41 -10.00 2.91 4.07
CA ALA A 41 -10.64 1.85 3.29
C ALA A 41 -11.95 2.38 2.69
N THR A 42 -12.17 2.07 1.42
CA THR A 42 -13.41 2.39 0.71
C THR A 42 -14.30 1.15 0.66
N GLU A 43 -15.62 1.36 0.57
CA GLU A 43 -16.59 0.25 0.48
C GLU A 43 -16.38 -0.61 -0.76
N ALA A 44 -15.76 -0.06 -1.82
CA ALA A 44 -15.49 -0.71 -3.09
C ALA A 44 -14.20 -1.57 -3.12
N LYS A 45 -13.71 -2.05 -1.96
CA LYS A 45 -12.44 -2.79 -1.84
C LYS A 45 -11.21 -2.02 -2.35
N GLY A 46 -11.26 -0.69 -2.28
CA GLY A 46 -10.14 0.19 -2.54
C GLY A 46 -9.56 0.77 -1.26
N LEU A 47 -8.34 1.28 -1.36
CA LEU A 47 -7.72 2.10 -0.33
C LEU A 47 -7.52 3.50 -0.89
N ASP A 48 -8.23 4.47 -0.34
CA ASP A 48 -7.88 5.86 -0.54
C ASP A 48 -6.71 6.21 0.37
N VAL A 49 -5.74 6.92 -0.17
CA VAL A 49 -4.65 7.47 0.61
C VAL A 49 -4.50 8.96 0.35
N GLN A 50 -4.34 9.70 1.43
CA GLN A 50 -3.92 11.08 1.39
C GLN A 50 -2.42 11.12 1.66
N LEU A 51 -1.68 11.69 0.72
CA LEU A 51 -0.24 11.84 0.72
C LEU A 51 0.14 13.30 0.48
N PRO A 52 1.29 13.76 0.98
CA PRO A 52 1.78 15.12 0.77
C PRO A 52 2.18 15.38 -0.70
N ARG A 53 2.43 14.31 -1.47
CA ARG A 53 2.68 14.33 -2.91
C ARG A 53 2.01 13.12 -3.56
N GLU A 54 1.60 13.25 -4.82
CA GLU A 54 1.12 12.13 -5.61
C GLU A 54 2.23 11.09 -5.82
N VAL A 55 1.86 9.80 -5.79
CA VAL A 55 2.76 8.72 -6.18
C VAL A 55 2.89 8.64 -7.69
N THR A 56 4.11 8.44 -8.18
CA THR A 56 4.34 8.23 -9.62
C THR A 56 3.80 6.87 -10.09
N LYS A 57 3.66 6.70 -11.40
CA LYS A 57 3.20 5.42 -11.99
C LYS A 57 4.08 4.25 -11.58
N GLU A 58 5.40 4.44 -11.54
CA GLU A 58 6.37 3.42 -11.11
C GLU A 58 6.18 3.07 -9.63
N GLN A 59 5.97 4.07 -8.77
CA GLN A 59 5.68 3.87 -7.35
C GLN A 59 4.35 3.13 -7.13
N LYS A 60 3.31 3.47 -7.91
CA LYS A 60 2.04 2.73 -7.88
C LYS A 60 2.24 1.25 -8.24
N GLN A 61 3.00 0.96 -9.30
CA GLN A 61 3.32 -0.41 -9.68
C GLN A 61 4.07 -1.16 -8.57
N PHE A 62 5.06 -0.52 -7.93
CA PHE A 62 5.76 -1.08 -6.79
C PHE A 62 4.81 -1.43 -5.63
N ILE A 63 3.88 -0.53 -5.29
CA ILE A 63 2.88 -0.74 -4.25
C ILE A 63 1.94 -1.90 -4.62
N TYR A 64 1.47 -1.97 -5.87
CA TYR A 64 0.65 -3.09 -6.34
C TYR A 64 1.40 -4.42 -6.25
N GLN A 65 2.67 -4.44 -6.63
CA GLN A 65 3.53 -5.62 -6.49
C GLN A 65 3.66 -6.03 -5.01
N LYS A 66 3.80 -5.08 -4.08
CA LYS A 66 3.86 -5.36 -2.63
C LYS A 66 2.54 -5.95 -2.11
N PHE A 67 1.38 -5.54 -2.62
CA PHE A 67 0.10 -6.17 -2.23
C PHE A 67 0.01 -7.62 -2.68
N VAL A 68 0.46 -7.90 -3.90
CA VAL A 68 0.56 -9.25 -4.44
C VAL A 68 1.53 -10.05 -3.58
N ASP A 69 2.77 -9.58 -3.43
CA ASP A 69 3.82 -10.23 -2.66
C ASP A 69 3.39 -10.52 -1.22
N ALA A 70 2.82 -9.55 -0.50
CA ALA A 70 2.30 -9.76 0.85
C ALA A 70 1.20 -10.83 0.92
N LYS A 71 0.37 -10.95 -0.12
CA LYS A 71 -0.65 -12.00 -0.21
C LYS A 71 -0.03 -13.38 -0.46
N TYR A 72 0.99 -13.46 -1.30
CA TYR A 72 1.71 -14.71 -1.58
C TYR A 72 2.63 -15.11 -0.41
N ALA A 73 3.29 -14.17 0.24
CA ALA A 73 4.06 -14.38 1.47
C ALA A 73 3.17 -14.88 2.63
N LYS A 74 1.92 -14.41 2.73
CA LYS A 74 0.93 -14.98 3.67
C LYS A 74 0.45 -16.39 3.28
N ARG A 75 0.63 -16.82 2.03
CA ARG A 75 0.20 -18.15 1.52
C ARG A 75 1.34 -19.16 1.41
N ALA A 76 2.58 -18.71 1.28
CA ALA A 76 3.74 -19.57 1.27
C ALA A 76 4.18 -19.85 2.72
N PRO A 77 4.37 -21.12 3.12
CA PRO A 77 5.33 -21.40 4.20
C PRO A 77 6.69 -20.80 3.79
N PRO A 78 7.57 -20.42 4.74
CA PRO A 78 8.86 -19.82 4.41
C PRO A 78 9.56 -20.69 3.37
N GLN A 79 9.78 -20.14 2.17
CA GLN A 79 10.70 -20.74 1.23
C GLN A 79 12.06 -20.65 1.91
N ILE A 80 12.51 -21.80 2.38
CA ILE A 80 13.91 -22.08 2.64
C ILE A 80 14.62 -21.62 1.36
N LEU A 81 15.47 -20.60 1.46
CA LEU A 81 16.47 -20.36 0.43
C LEU A 81 17.35 -21.62 0.47
N ASP A 82 17.08 -22.57 -0.41
CA ASP A 82 18.13 -23.45 -0.89
C ASP A 82 19.03 -22.56 -1.76
N ASP A 83 20.00 -21.97 -1.08
CA ASP A 83 21.21 -21.39 -1.62
C ASP A 83 22.08 -22.56 -2.09
N GLU A 84 21.70 -23.19 -3.21
CA GLU A 84 22.55 -24.15 -3.92
C GLU A 84 22.32 -23.97 -5.43
N ASP A 85 23.31 -23.39 -6.10
CA ASP A 85 24.03 -24.14 -7.13
C ASP A 85 25.45 -23.56 -7.25
N GLU A 86 26.40 -24.44 -6.98
CA GLU A 86 27.86 -24.30 -6.84
C GLU A 86 28.59 -24.20 -8.18
#